data_AF-A0A968YNE4-F1
#
_entry.id   AF-A0A968YNE4-F1
#
_cell.length_a   1.000
_cell.length_b   1.000
_cell.length_c   1.000
_cell.angle_alpha   90.00
_cell.angle_beta   90.00
_cell.angle_gamma   90.00
#
_symmetry.space_group_name_H-M   'P 1'
#
loop_
_entity.id
_entity.type
_entity.pdbx_description
1 polymer ?
#
loop_
_entity_poly.entity_id
_entity_poly.type
_entity_poly.pdbx_seq_one_letter_code
_entity_poly.pdbx_strand_id
1 'polypeptide(L)'
;MKQNNHQQALHYIVLGKDDSDNSYLILQYNLIQTSEAEVCWCYANQLITVGEVVRGKLQPSVEDPKVIGGDESPTSEHQADSLPTLLVEQ
;
A
#
# COMPACT_ATOMS: atom_id res chain seq x y z
N MET A 1 -3.47 -6.71 25.98
CA MET A 1 -2.22 -7.07 25.28
C MET A 1 -1.92 -5.95 24.29
N LYS A 2 -0.80 -5.23 24.45
CA LYS A 2 -0.45 -4.12 23.54
C LYS A 2 0.12 -4.72 22.25
N GLN A 3 -0.62 -4.65 21.15
CA GLN A 3 -0.08 -4.99 19.83
C GLN A 3 1.07 -4.02 19.55
N ASN A 4 2.27 -4.58 19.46
CA ASN A 4 3.50 -3.85 19.22
C ASN A 4 3.55 -3.51 17.73
N ASN A 5 2.77 -2.53 17.29
CA ASN A 5 2.62 -2.16 15.87
C ASN A 5 3.80 -1.29 15.39
N HIS A 6 5.02 -1.76 15.64
CA HIS A 6 6.24 -1.14 15.13
C HIS A 6 6.57 -1.71 13.75
N GLN A 7 5.72 -1.47 12.75
CA GLN A 7 6.17 -1.65 11.36
C GLN A 7 7.37 -0.73 11.14
N GLN A 8 8.52 -1.34 10.84
CA GLN A 8 9.74 -0.62 10.50
C GLN A 8 9.55 0.05 9.14
N ALA A 9 10.13 1.24 8.95
CA ALA A 9 10.11 1.89 7.65
C ALA A 9 10.99 1.10 6.66
N LEU A 10 10.41 0.77 5.52
CA LEU A 10 11.03 0.01 4.44
C LEU A 10 11.30 0.92 3.24
N HIS A 11 12.11 0.44 2.31
CA HIS A 11 12.36 1.13 1.05
C HIS A 11 11.42 0.57 -0.02
N TYR A 12 10.92 1.45 -0.88
CA TYR A 12 10.01 1.12 -1.96
C TYR A 12 10.47 1.81 -3.24
N ILE A 13 10.43 1.10 -4.37
CA ILE A 13 10.63 1.68 -5.70
C ILE A 13 9.26 2.02 -6.28
N VAL A 14 9.07 3.25 -6.76
CA VAL A 14 7.83 3.65 -7.43
C VAL A 14 7.89 3.24 -8.90
N LEU A 15 7.06 2.27 -9.28
CA LEU A 15 7.02 1.70 -10.62
C LEU A 15 6.06 2.42 -11.55
N GLY A 16 4.98 2.98 -11.00
CA GLY A 16 3.95 3.65 -11.78
C GLY A 16 3.00 4.47 -10.91
N LYS A 17 2.21 5.29 -11.57
CA LYS A 17 1.15 6.10 -10.98
C LYS A 17 -0.10 5.93 -11.82
N ASP A 18 -1.24 5.72 -11.17
CA ASP A 18 -2.54 5.86 -11.79
C ASP A 18 -3.02 7.31 -11.56
N ASP A 19 -3.21 8.06 -12.64
CA ASP A 19 -3.65 9.46 -12.55
C ASP A 19 -5.15 9.60 -12.28
N SER A 20 -5.93 8.52 -12.42
CA SER A 20 -7.37 8.53 -12.18
C SER A 20 -7.70 8.66 -10.69
N ASP A 21 -6.93 8.00 -9.83
CA ASP A 21 -7.12 7.97 -8.37
C ASP A 21 -5.90 8.44 -7.57
N ASN A 22 -4.81 8.81 -8.24
CA ASN A 22 -3.51 9.14 -7.64
C ASN A 22 -2.93 8.02 -6.76
N SER A 23 -3.18 6.77 -7.11
CA SER A 23 -2.50 5.62 -6.53
C SER A 23 -1.16 5.36 -7.21
N TYR A 24 -0.30 4.63 -6.51
CA TYR A 24 1.06 4.31 -6.94
C TYR A 24 1.28 2.81 -6.92
N LEU A 25 1.91 2.29 -7.96
CA LEU A 25 2.42 0.93 -8.00
C LEU A 25 3.83 0.94 -7.40
N ILE A 26 4.03 0.23 -6.30
CA ILE A 26 5.30 0.18 -5.58
C ILE A 26 5.85 -1.23 -5.49
N LEU A 27 7.17 -1.32 -5.43
CA LEU A 27 7.91 -2.56 -5.16
C LEU A 27 8.67 -2.40 -3.85
N GLN A 28 8.43 -3.31 -2.89
CA GLN A 28 9.22 -3.35 -1.67
C GLN A 28 10.68 -3.74 -1.98
N TYR A 29 11.60 -2.81 -1.75
CA TYR A 29 13.03 -2.99 -1.93
C TYR A 29 13.67 -3.51 -0.65
N ASN A 30 14.10 -4.78 -0.68
CA ASN A 30 14.88 -5.38 0.40
C ASN A 30 16.29 -5.72 -0.09
N LEU A 31 17.31 -5.04 0.44
CA LEU A 31 18.72 -5.27 0.10
C LEU A 31 19.22 -6.68 0.49
N ILE A 32 18.52 -7.37 1.40
CA ILE A 32 19.05 -8.55 2.12
C ILE A 32 18.31 -9.85 1.78
N GLN A 33 17.14 -9.82 1.12
CA GLN A 33 16.34 -11.03 0.92
C GLN A 33 16.35 -11.57 -0.52
N THR A 34 16.57 -12.89 -0.61
CA THR A 34 16.45 -13.76 -1.78
C THR A 34 15.01 -14.20 -2.08
N SER A 35 14.01 -13.59 -1.43
CA SER A 35 12.60 -13.93 -1.56
C SER A 35 11.88 -12.95 -2.48
N GLU A 36 10.79 -13.42 -3.07
CA GLU A 36 9.96 -12.77 -4.07
C GLU A 36 9.72 -11.28 -3.80
N ALA A 37 9.96 -10.47 -4.83
CA ALA A 37 9.66 -9.05 -4.87
C ALA A 37 8.16 -8.82 -4.61
N GLU A 38 7.82 -8.13 -3.51
CA GLU A 38 6.43 -7.79 -3.20
C GLU A 38 6.05 -6.49 -3.93
N VAL A 39 5.10 -6.61 -4.87
CA VAL A 39 4.57 -5.49 -5.65
C VAL A 39 3.12 -5.26 -5.23
N CYS A 40 2.76 -4.01 -4.91
CA CYS A 40 1.40 -3.65 -4.53
C CYS A 40 1.03 -2.22 -4.95
N TRP A 41 -0.27 -1.94 -4.98
CA TRP A 41 -0.80 -0.59 -5.17
C TRP A 41 -1.04 0.08 -3.81
N CYS A 42 -0.78 1.39 -3.72
CA CYS A 42 -1.01 2.17 -2.51
C CYS A 42 -1.37 3.63 -2.82
N TYR A 43 -2.06 4.29 -1.90
CA TYR A 43 -2.04 5.76 -1.82
C TYR A 43 -0.74 6.25 -1.17
N ALA A 44 -0.48 7.55 -1.22
CA ALA A 44 0.65 8.16 -0.53
C ALA A 44 0.23 9.44 0.20
N ASN A 45 0.88 9.73 1.33
CA ASN A 45 0.67 10.97 2.09
C ASN A 45 1.23 12.23 1.39
N GLN A 46 2.01 12.05 0.32
CA GLN A 46 2.59 13.12 -0.48
C GLN A 46 2.79 12.66 -1.93
N LEU A 47 3.05 13.61 -2.83
CA LEU A 47 3.40 13.29 -4.22
C LEU A 47 4.76 12.59 -4.28
N ILE A 48 4.84 11.52 -5.07
CA ILE A 48 6.06 10.75 -5.28
C ILE A 48 6.33 10.66 -6.78
N THR A 49 7.60 10.71 -7.20
CA THR A 49 7.97 10.58 -8.61
C THR A 49 8.14 9.12 -9.00
N VAL A 50 7.64 8.75 -10.17
CA VAL A 50 7.89 7.42 -10.77
C VAL A 50 9.39 7.26 -11.03
N GLY A 51 9.94 6.10 -10.66
CA GLY A 51 11.36 5.77 -10.76
C GLY A 51 12.18 6.11 -9.51
N GLU A 52 11.60 6.79 -8.52
CA GLU A 52 12.29 7.07 -7.26
C GLU A 52 12.23 5.91 -6.27
N VAL A 53 13.22 5.87 -5.39
CA VAL A 53 13.22 5.02 -4.20
C VAL A 53 12.80 5.88 -3.01
N VAL A 54 11.70 5.52 -2.37
CA VAL A 54 11.18 6.20 -1.18
C VAL A 54 11.29 5.31 0.04
N ARG A 55 11.44 5.94 1.21
CA ARG A 55 11.41 5.25 2.49
C ARG A 55 10.13 5.59 3.23
N GLY A 56 9.43 4.58 3.74
CA GLY A 56 8.15 4.81 4.39
C GLY A 56 7.55 3.57 5.05
N LYS A 57 6.33 3.74 5.57
CA LYS A 57 5.55 2.65 6.19
C LYS A 57 4.24 2.49 5.44
N LEU A 58 3.92 1.26 5.04
CA LEU A 58 2.59 0.93 4.53
C LEU A 58 1.62 0.77 5.70
N GLN A 59 0.73 1.73 5.85
CA GLN A 59 -0.39 1.63 6.75
C GLN A 59 -1.50 0.84 6.04
N PRO A 60 -1.92 -0.32 6.58
CA PRO A 60 -3.04 -1.06 6.01
C PRO A 60 -4.27 -0.17 6.04
N SER A 61 -5.14 -0.36 5.06
CA SER A 61 -6.41 0.32 5.09
C SER A 61 -7.24 -0.12 6.27
N VAL A 62 -7.87 0.85 6.90
CA VAL A 62 -8.83 0.58 7.97
C VAL A 62 -10.10 0.08 7.29
N GLU A 63 -10.22 -1.23 7.11
CA GLU A 63 -11.57 -1.79 7.06
C GLU A 63 -12.20 -1.55 8.43
N ASP A 64 -13.30 -0.79 8.44
CA ASP A 64 -14.15 -0.62 9.62
C ASP A 64 -14.55 -2.02 10.14
N PRO A 65 -14.31 -2.37 11.42
CA PRO A 65 -14.76 -3.65 11.94
C PRO A 65 -16.27 -3.61 12.21
N LYS A 66 -17.09 -3.77 11.16
CA LYS A 66 -18.50 -4.26 11.11
C LYS A 66 -19.07 -3.95 9.72
N VAL A 67 -19.69 -4.88 9.00
CA VAL A 67 -21.11 -5.25 9.20
C VAL A 67 -21.37 -6.70 8.76
N ILE A 68 -22.27 -7.32 9.53
CA ILE A 68 -22.86 -8.63 9.36
C ILE A 68 -23.90 -8.57 8.21
N GLY A 69 -23.76 -9.43 7.20
CA GLY A 69 -24.86 -9.86 6.31
C GLY A 69 -25.07 -9.08 5.01
N GLY A 70 -25.16 -9.82 3.89
CA GLY A 70 -25.65 -9.30 2.61
C GLY A 70 -24.99 -9.96 1.40
N ASP A 71 -25.71 -10.85 0.75
CA ASP A 71 -25.38 -11.53 -0.50
C ASP A 71 -25.41 -10.55 -1.69
N GLU A 72 -24.29 -10.27 -2.36
CA GLU A 72 -24.27 -9.84 -3.76
C GLU A 72 -22.85 -9.85 -4.36
N SER A 73 -22.79 -10.24 -5.63
CA SER A 73 -21.62 -10.71 -6.38
C SER A 73 -20.60 -9.60 -6.68
N PRO A 74 -19.28 -9.84 -6.63
CA PRO A 74 -18.32 -8.80 -7.02
C PRO A 74 -18.25 -8.69 -8.55
N THR A 75 -18.72 -7.55 -9.07
CA THR A 75 -18.41 -7.09 -10.43
C THR A 75 -16.93 -6.72 -10.53
N SER A 76 -16.36 -6.99 -11.70
CA SER A 76 -14.93 -6.94 -12.03
C SER A 76 -14.42 -5.50 -12.28
N GLU A 77 -14.64 -4.62 -11.30
CA GLU A 77 -14.01 -3.30 -11.22
C GLU A 77 -13.33 -3.26 -9.86
N HIS A 78 -12.03 -2.93 -9.82
CA HIS A 78 -11.16 -2.91 -8.64
C HIS A 78 -11.96 -2.93 -7.34
N GLN A 79 -12.07 -4.11 -6.70
CA GLN A 79 -12.73 -4.19 -5.41
C GLN A 79 -12.07 -3.12 -4.54
N ALA A 80 -12.85 -2.09 -4.24
CA ALA A 80 -12.46 -0.92 -3.46
C ALA A 80 -12.34 -1.30 -1.98
N ASP A 81 -11.75 -2.45 -1.71
CA ASP A 81 -11.26 -2.89 -0.42
C ASP A 81 -9.95 -2.11 -0.19
N SER A 82 -10.13 -0.80 0.02
CA SER A 82 -9.19 0.24 0.41
C SER A 82 -7.70 -0.09 0.20
N LEU A 83 -7.02 0.57 -0.75
CA LEU A 83 -5.57 0.47 -0.91
C LEU A 83 -4.83 1.01 0.32
N PRO A 84 -3.75 0.34 0.78
CA PRO A 84 -2.94 0.84 1.88
C PRO A 84 -2.38 2.23 1.58
N THR A 85 -2.05 2.99 2.61
CA THR A 85 -1.40 4.30 2.46
C THR A 85 0.08 4.19 2.81
N LEU A 86 0.94 4.54 1.86
CA LEU A 86 2.37 4.70 2.10
C LEU A 86 2.63 6.05 2.78
N LEU A 87 3.08 5.99 4.02
CA LEU A 87 3.55 7.15 4.78
C LEU A 87 5.05 7.34 4.50
N VAL A 88 5.36 8.21 3.54
CA VAL A 88 6.74 8.57 3.17
C VAL A 88 7.33 9.48 4.23
N GLU A 89 8.58 9.20 4.61
CA GLU A 89 9.35 10.03 5.54
C GLU A 89 9.97 11.25 4.82
N GLN A 90 10.07 12.39 5.51
CA GLN A 90 10.73 13.61 5.01
C GLN A 90 12.25 13.56 5.21
#